data_AF-A0A1I5C7E0-F1
#
_entry.id   AF-A0A1I5C7E0-F1
#
_cell.length_a   1.000
_cell.length_b   1.000
_cell.length_c   1.000
_cell.angle_alpha   90.00
_cell.angle_beta   90.00
_cell.angle_gamma   90.00
#
_symmetry.space_group_name_H-M   'P 1'
#
loop_
_entity.id
_entity.type
_entity.pdbx_description
1 polymer ?
#
loop_
_entity_poly.entity_id
_entity_poly.type
_entity_poly.pdbx_seq_one_letter_code
_entity_poly.pdbx_strand_id
1 'polypeptide(L)'
;MDELTWAVTDGPDGTAAVELPDDAASARRLDGQAGGFWCARRAGGCGGALRVVLDGARPAFRHTVDAPCRFLRRGAAAGHAYDHLRYRSALTGWLTAQGLSSRVATVTGPDGHTGLHVVVDALGAAVEVQLAPLTDTAWRARDDRVRRTARSVTWLHGPEADGVAATEASVRGAALSLRRHDRGLLVGVRDAGGGVRWVRLAACRLTADGITAPGLAEARAAHQRRAAARQDAARRVARQAGRWSQRAGAVPWDVRTGTLPFPAAG
;
A
#
# COMPACT_ATOMS: atom_id res chain seq x y z
N MET A 1 29.57 6.72 -12.93
CA MET A 1 29.04 8.01 -13.39
C MET A 1 27.94 8.43 -12.45
N ASP A 2 28.02 9.68 -12.01
CA ASP A 2 27.22 10.33 -10.97
C ASP A 2 25.86 10.79 -11.51
N GLU A 3 25.01 9.84 -11.89
CA GLU A 3 23.76 10.13 -12.61
C GLU A 3 22.56 9.94 -11.69
N LEU A 4 21.97 11.07 -11.28
CA LEU A 4 20.73 11.10 -10.49
C LEU A 4 19.56 11.38 -11.43
N THR A 5 18.44 10.70 -11.21
CA THR A 5 17.18 10.99 -11.92
C THR A 5 16.17 11.71 -11.03
N TRP A 6 16.53 12.02 -9.79
CA TRP A 6 15.65 12.58 -8.77
C TRP A 6 16.19 13.86 -8.17
N ALA A 7 15.30 14.83 -7.98
CA ALA A 7 15.60 16.12 -7.36
C ALA A 7 14.34 16.69 -6.69
N VAL A 8 14.48 17.82 -5.99
CA VAL A 8 13.38 18.72 -5.62
C VAL A 8 13.54 20.06 -6.32
N THR A 9 12.43 20.79 -6.54
CA THR A 9 12.41 22.10 -7.22
C THR A 9 12.14 23.29 -6.30
N ASP A 10 11.94 23.05 -5.00
CA ASP A 10 11.58 24.05 -3.99
C ASP A 10 12.68 24.25 -2.93
N GLY A 11 13.94 24.04 -3.31
CA GLY A 11 15.11 24.22 -2.45
C GLY A 11 15.61 22.94 -1.77
N PRO A 12 16.75 23.00 -1.04
CA PRO A 12 17.44 21.82 -0.51
C PRO A 12 16.69 21.07 0.60
N ASP A 13 15.79 21.75 1.31
CA ASP A 13 14.87 21.16 2.31
C ASP A 13 13.45 20.95 1.76
N GLY A 14 13.31 21.11 0.44
CA GLY A 14 12.06 21.07 -0.29
C GLY A 14 11.38 19.69 -0.30
N THR A 15 10.15 19.68 -0.77
CA THR A 15 9.29 18.49 -0.88
C THR A 15 8.68 18.31 -2.27
N ALA A 16 8.88 19.26 -3.18
CA ALA A 16 8.42 19.20 -4.57
C ALA A 16 9.33 18.29 -5.39
N ALA A 17 9.29 16.99 -5.08
CA ALA A 17 10.12 15.98 -5.70
C ALA A 17 9.73 15.72 -7.16
N VAL A 18 10.72 15.75 -8.03
CA VAL A 18 10.61 15.53 -9.47
C VAL A 18 11.50 14.39 -9.92
N GLU A 19 11.05 13.73 -10.97
CA GLU A 19 11.79 12.70 -11.68
C GLU A 19 12.15 13.29 -13.04
N LEU A 20 13.41 13.16 -13.43
CA LEU A 20 13.87 13.65 -14.72
C LEU A 20 13.29 12.75 -15.82
N PRO A 21 12.62 13.29 -16.86
CA PRO A 21 12.16 12.51 -17.98
C PRO A 21 13.31 11.82 -18.71
N ASP A 22 13.07 10.61 -19.21
CA ASP A 22 14.06 9.83 -19.98
C ASP A 22 14.39 10.48 -21.35
N ASP A 23 13.53 11.38 -21.86
CA ASP A 23 13.73 12.05 -23.15
C ASP A 23 14.26 13.49 -23.01
N ALA A 24 15.16 13.88 -23.91
CA ALA A 24 15.85 15.16 -23.85
C ALA A 24 14.90 16.37 -24.03
N ALA A 25 13.80 16.23 -24.77
CA ALA A 25 12.88 17.35 -25.02
C ALA A 25 12.07 17.69 -23.77
N SER A 26 11.54 16.68 -23.09
CA SER A 26 10.83 16.83 -21.81
C SER A 26 11.77 17.26 -20.70
N ALA A 27 13.01 16.73 -20.66
CA ALA A 27 14.02 17.17 -19.70
C ALA A 27 14.37 18.66 -19.84
N ARG A 28 14.56 19.16 -21.08
CA ARG A 28 14.75 20.61 -21.34
C ARG A 28 13.55 21.44 -20.91
N ARG A 29 12.35 20.93 -21.14
CA ARG A 29 11.12 21.63 -20.72
C ARG A 29 11.04 21.73 -19.19
N LEU A 30 11.36 20.66 -18.48
CA LEU A 30 11.41 20.65 -17.03
C LEU A 30 12.46 21.64 -16.51
N ASP A 31 13.66 21.63 -17.10
CA ASP A 31 14.76 22.53 -16.77
C ASP A 31 14.37 24.02 -16.95
N GLY A 32 13.76 24.36 -18.09
CA GLY A 32 13.31 25.72 -18.36
C GLY A 32 12.11 26.20 -17.51
N GLN A 33 11.37 25.29 -16.89
CA GLN A 33 10.24 25.62 -16.00
C GLN A 33 10.63 25.69 -14.53
N ALA A 34 11.68 24.98 -14.13
CA ALA A 34 12.14 24.95 -12.75
C ALA A 34 13.04 26.15 -12.45
N GLY A 35 12.87 26.75 -11.26
CA GLY A 35 13.78 27.78 -10.74
C GLY A 35 15.13 27.22 -10.22
N GLY A 36 15.37 25.93 -10.39
CA GLY A 36 16.52 25.20 -9.89
C GLY A 36 16.17 23.77 -9.45
N PHE A 37 17.21 22.97 -9.21
CA PHE A 37 17.08 21.61 -8.70
C PHE A 37 18.03 21.39 -7.53
N TRP A 38 17.62 20.58 -6.55
CA TRP A 38 18.43 20.27 -5.39
C TRP A 38 18.37 18.79 -5.03
N CYS A 39 19.49 18.29 -4.49
CA CYS A 39 19.57 16.98 -3.87
C CYS A 39 18.94 17.05 -2.47
N ALA A 40 17.67 16.66 -2.31
CA ALA A 40 16.89 16.92 -1.10
C ALA A 40 17.46 16.28 0.17
N ARG A 41 17.69 17.07 1.22
CA ARG A 41 18.10 16.57 2.55
C ARG A 41 17.03 15.70 3.21
N ARG A 42 15.75 15.97 2.93
CA ARG A 42 14.62 15.16 3.40
C ARG A 42 14.58 13.76 2.79
N ALA A 43 15.12 13.61 1.58
CA ALA A 43 15.37 12.29 1.00
C ALA A 43 16.70 11.69 1.49
N GLY A 44 17.44 12.35 2.40
CA GLY A 44 18.78 11.96 2.85
C GLY A 44 19.89 12.33 1.87
N GLY A 45 19.64 13.21 0.91
CA GLY A 45 20.64 13.81 0.04
C GLY A 45 21.52 14.84 0.76
N CYS A 46 22.43 15.48 0.02
CA CYS A 46 23.40 16.42 0.59
C CYS A 46 22.91 17.89 0.64
N GLY A 47 21.80 18.23 -0.02
CA GLY A 47 21.33 19.61 -0.18
C GLY A 47 22.02 20.39 -1.30
N GLY A 48 22.95 19.78 -2.04
CA GLY A 48 23.67 20.43 -3.14
C GLY A 48 22.75 20.78 -4.31
N ALA A 49 23.03 21.91 -4.97
CA ALA A 49 22.35 22.31 -6.19
C ALA A 49 22.72 21.36 -7.35
N LEU A 50 21.72 21.01 -8.13
CA LEU A 50 21.81 20.10 -9.26
C LEU A 50 21.58 20.86 -10.57
N ARG A 51 22.22 20.42 -11.64
CA ARG A 51 21.98 20.86 -13.01
C ARG A 51 21.54 19.69 -13.88
N VAL A 52 20.69 19.96 -14.86
CA VAL A 52 20.32 18.98 -15.89
C VAL A 52 21.48 18.84 -16.88
N VAL A 53 21.81 17.60 -17.21
CA VAL A 53 22.83 17.24 -18.19
C VAL A 53 22.19 16.35 -19.25
N LEU A 54 22.43 16.68 -20.52
CA LEU A 54 21.81 16.06 -21.69
C LEU A 54 22.83 15.39 -22.62
N ASP A 55 24.10 15.30 -22.21
CA ASP A 55 25.23 14.84 -23.02
C ASP A 55 25.40 13.30 -23.02
N GLY A 56 24.56 12.57 -22.29
CA GLY A 56 24.59 11.11 -22.16
C GLY A 56 23.48 10.38 -22.90
N ALA A 57 23.46 9.05 -22.75
CA ALA A 57 22.41 8.18 -23.32
C ALA A 57 21.02 8.49 -22.75
N ARG A 58 20.95 9.05 -21.55
CA ARG A 58 19.73 9.56 -20.91
C ARG A 58 20.02 10.88 -20.19
N PRO A 59 19.04 11.80 -20.11
CA PRO A 59 19.14 12.96 -19.24
C PRO A 59 19.44 12.55 -17.79
N ALA A 60 20.31 13.31 -17.12
CA ALA A 60 20.62 13.11 -15.71
C ALA A 60 20.80 14.43 -14.96
N PHE A 61 20.54 14.42 -13.66
CA PHE A 61 20.98 15.47 -12.74
C PHE A 61 22.42 15.21 -12.30
N ARG A 62 23.24 16.26 -12.35
CA ARG A 62 24.59 16.27 -11.76
C ARG A 62 24.71 17.38 -10.74
N HIS A 63 25.50 17.16 -9.69
CA HIS A 63 25.82 18.23 -8.75
C HIS A 63 26.62 19.32 -9.46
N THR A 64 26.35 20.57 -9.08
CA THR A 64 27.08 21.75 -9.57
C THR A 64 28.42 21.93 -8.86
N VAL A 65 28.51 21.46 -7.61
CA VAL A 65 29.73 21.44 -6.80
C VAL A 65 29.96 20.01 -6.34
N ASP A 66 31.20 19.53 -6.43
CA ASP A 66 31.58 18.22 -5.94
C ASP A 66 31.43 18.18 -4.42
N ALA A 67 30.38 17.47 -3.96
CA ALA A 67 30.11 17.24 -2.56
C ALA A 67 29.93 15.74 -2.33
N PRO A 68 30.43 15.18 -1.21
CA PRO A 68 30.21 13.77 -0.88
C PRO A 68 28.70 13.55 -0.68
N CYS A 69 28.08 12.89 -1.65
CA CYS A 69 26.64 12.62 -1.64
C CYS A 69 26.40 11.12 -1.72
N ARG A 70 25.57 10.61 -0.78
CA ARG A 70 25.28 9.17 -0.68
C ARG A 70 24.64 8.60 -1.94
N PHE A 71 23.94 9.43 -2.71
CA PHE A 71 23.24 9.01 -3.91
C PHE A 71 24.17 8.87 -5.13
N LEU A 72 25.37 9.44 -5.11
CA LEU A 72 26.35 9.26 -6.18
C LEU A 72 26.76 7.79 -6.34
N ARG A 73 26.89 7.08 -5.21
CA ARG A 73 27.23 5.65 -5.18
C ARG A 73 26.00 4.73 -5.24
N ARG A 74 24.79 5.29 -5.16
CA ARG A 74 23.52 4.55 -5.01
C ARG A 74 22.38 5.24 -5.77
N GLY A 75 22.61 5.61 -7.04
CA GLY A 75 21.65 6.35 -7.86
C GLY A 75 20.27 5.67 -7.94
N ALA A 76 20.23 4.35 -8.10
CA ALA A 76 18.99 3.57 -8.09
C ALA A 76 18.22 3.66 -6.76
N ALA A 77 18.93 3.75 -5.63
CA ALA A 77 18.30 3.89 -4.31
C ALA A 77 17.72 5.30 -4.06
N ALA A 78 18.03 6.28 -4.91
CA ALA A 78 17.45 7.60 -4.80
C ALA A 78 15.94 7.58 -5.04
N GLY A 79 15.42 6.74 -5.95
CA GLY A 79 13.97 6.68 -6.23
C GLY A 79 13.13 6.43 -4.98
N HIS A 80 13.41 5.33 -4.28
CA HIS A 80 12.71 4.97 -3.04
C HIS A 80 12.87 6.05 -1.95
N ALA A 81 14.02 6.72 -1.89
CA ALA A 81 14.26 7.78 -0.93
C ALA A 81 13.41 9.03 -1.20
N TYR A 82 13.06 9.31 -2.45
CA TYR A 82 12.23 10.46 -2.86
C TYR A 82 10.73 10.14 -2.92
N ASP A 83 10.34 8.86 -3.01
CA ASP A 83 8.93 8.47 -3.16
C ASP A 83 8.01 9.13 -2.14
N HIS A 84 8.39 9.07 -0.86
CA HIS A 84 7.59 9.62 0.24
C HIS A 84 7.31 11.13 0.08
N LEU A 85 8.23 11.90 -0.51
CA LEU A 85 8.03 13.33 -0.76
C LEU A 85 6.91 13.56 -1.77
N ARG A 86 6.88 12.75 -2.84
CA ARG A 86 5.86 12.86 -3.90
C ARG A 86 4.48 12.46 -3.39
N TYR A 87 4.38 11.41 -2.59
CA TYR A 87 3.12 11.02 -1.96
C TYR A 87 2.65 12.05 -0.92
N ARG A 88 3.58 12.59 -0.12
CA ARG A 88 3.27 13.59 0.92
C ARG A 88 2.59 14.83 0.35
N SER A 89 3.16 15.42 -0.71
CA SER A 89 2.61 16.64 -1.31
C SER A 89 1.17 16.42 -1.80
N ALA A 90 0.94 15.35 -2.58
CA ALA A 90 -0.39 15.05 -3.11
C ALA A 90 -1.42 14.70 -2.03
N LEU A 91 -1.03 13.96 -0.98
CA LEU A 91 -1.92 13.65 0.15
C LEU A 91 -2.25 14.89 0.97
N THR A 92 -1.27 15.74 1.24
CA THR A 92 -1.48 17.00 1.98
C THR A 92 -2.40 17.92 1.22
N GLY A 93 -2.21 18.06 -0.11
CA GLY A 93 -3.09 18.83 -0.98
C GLY A 93 -4.52 18.29 -0.99
N TRP A 94 -4.69 16.96 -1.06
CA TRP A 94 -6.01 16.31 -1.01
C TRP A 94 -6.74 16.52 0.33
N LEU A 95 -6.02 16.47 1.46
CA LEU A 95 -6.60 16.74 2.78
C LEU A 95 -6.96 18.21 2.94
N THR A 96 -6.08 19.10 2.51
CA THR A 96 -6.31 20.56 2.55
C THR A 96 -7.52 20.94 1.72
N ALA A 97 -7.71 20.35 0.54
CA ALA A 97 -8.87 20.57 -0.33
C ALA A 97 -10.21 20.11 0.30
N GLN A 98 -10.16 19.29 1.37
CA GLN A 98 -11.31 18.89 2.17
C GLN A 98 -11.47 19.73 3.44
N GLY A 99 -10.67 20.78 3.62
CA GLY A 99 -10.65 21.60 4.84
C GLY A 99 -10.00 20.89 6.04
N LEU A 100 -9.23 19.82 5.81
CA LEU A 100 -8.60 19.04 6.86
C LEU A 100 -7.13 19.43 7.04
N SER A 101 -6.77 19.79 8.27
CA SER A 101 -5.37 19.92 8.68
C SER A 101 -4.80 18.56 9.08
N SER A 102 -3.55 18.30 8.71
CA SER A 102 -2.89 17.03 8.98
C SER A 102 -1.46 17.19 9.46
N ARG A 103 -1.04 16.27 10.33
CA ARG A 103 0.35 16.12 10.75
C ARG A 103 0.94 14.93 10.01
N VAL A 104 2.04 15.14 9.29
CA VAL A 104 2.68 14.10 8.46
C VAL A 104 4.07 13.80 9.00
N ALA A 105 4.27 12.56 9.44
CA ALA A 105 5.57 12.01 9.82
C ALA A 105 6.04 10.99 8.79
N THR A 106 7.36 10.90 8.59
CA THR A 106 7.99 9.84 7.81
C THR A 106 8.20 8.62 8.69
N VAL A 107 7.98 7.43 8.15
CA VAL A 107 8.25 6.18 8.85
C VAL A 107 9.20 5.34 8.01
N THR A 108 10.44 5.24 8.47
CA THR A 108 11.49 4.48 7.78
C THR A 108 11.43 3.01 8.23
N GLY A 109 11.32 2.12 7.25
CA GLY A 109 11.39 0.67 7.44
C GLY A 109 12.83 0.18 7.66
N PRO A 110 13.02 -1.07 8.10
CA PRO A 110 14.33 -1.67 8.31
C PRO A 110 15.18 -1.78 7.03
N ASP A 111 14.52 -1.77 5.88
CA ASP A 111 15.04 -1.74 4.52
C ASP A 111 15.39 -0.31 4.02
N GLY A 112 15.13 0.72 4.83
CA GLY A 112 15.40 2.12 4.50
C GLY A 112 14.33 2.78 3.62
N HIS A 113 13.33 2.02 3.17
CA HIS A 113 12.17 2.57 2.46
C HIS A 113 11.35 3.43 3.42
N THR A 114 10.93 4.61 2.96
CA THR A 114 10.24 5.58 3.80
C THR A 114 8.77 5.63 3.42
N GLY A 115 7.90 5.22 4.33
CA GLY A 115 6.45 5.43 4.25
C GLY A 115 6.02 6.73 4.92
N LEU A 116 4.72 6.96 5.01
CA LEU A 116 4.14 8.12 5.69
C LEU A 116 3.15 7.67 6.76
N HIS A 117 3.16 8.36 7.90
CA HIS A 117 2.13 8.32 8.91
C HIS A 117 1.45 9.69 8.95
N VAL A 118 0.18 9.73 8.59
CA VAL A 118 -0.61 10.96 8.52
C VAL A 118 -1.69 10.93 9.59
N VAL A 119 -1.72 11.93 10.46
CA VAL A 119 -2.73 12.07 11.50
C VAL A 119 -3.63 13.27 11.19
N VAL A 120 -4.93 13.06 11.29
CA VAL A 120 -5.96 14.10 11.16
C VAL A 120 -6.76 14.16 12.47
N ASP A 121 -6.28 15.01 13.37
CA ASP A 121 -6.77 15.08 14.76
C ASP A 121 -8.27 15.38 14.84
N ALA A 122 -8.78 16.25 13.95
CA ALA A 122 -10.19 16.62 13.87
C ALA A 122 -11.14 15.43 13.63
N LEU A 123 -10.63 14.34 13.04
CA LEU A 123 -11.39 13.10 12.77
C LEU A 123 -10.99 11.95 13.69
N GLY A 124 -9.94 12.12 14.50
CA GLY A 124 -9.28 11.02 15.20
C GLY A 124 -8.77 9.93 14.25
N ALA A 125 -8.45 10.29 12.99
CA ALA A 125 -8.10 9.34 11.94
C ALA A 125 -6.59 9.32 11.67
N ALA A 126 -6.07 8.14 11.39
CA ALA A 126 -4.71 7.95 10.88
C ALA A 126 -4.73 7.29 9.49
N VAL A 127 -3.86 7.77 8.61
CA VAL A 127 -3.59 7.17 7.29
C VAL A 127 -2.14 6.71 7.25
N GLU A 128 -1.96 5.41 7.07
CA GLU A 128 -0.65 4.78 6.90
C GLU A 128 -0.36 4.59 5.41
N VAL A 129 0.67 5.23 4.90
CA VAL A 129 1.14 5.02 3.52
C VAL A 129 2.33 4.08 3.57
N GLN A 130 2.09 2.84 3.18
CA GLN A 130 3.12 1.80 3.15
C GLN A 130 3.72 1.74 1.76
N LEU A 131 4.96 2.19 1.61
CA LEU A 131 5.69 2.14 0.34
C LEU A 131 6.70 1.00 0.27
N ALA A 132 6.95 0.34 1.39
CA ALA A 132 7.88 -0.76 1.55
C ALA A 132 7.11 -2.08 1.74
N PRO A 133 7.66 -3.22 1.32
CA PRO A 133 7.11 -4.51 1.70
C PRO A 133 7.21 -4.68 3.22
N LEU A 134 6.14 -5.18 3.84
CA LEU A 134 6.14 -5.64 5.22
C LEU A 134 5.70 -7.09 5.24
N THR A 135 6.19 -7.86 6.21
CA THR A 135 5.58 -9.15 6.51
C THR A 135 4.19 -8.93 7.09
N ASP A 136 3.30 -9.91 6.96
CA ASP A 136 1.96 -9.86 7.56
C ASP A 136 2.02 -9.60 9.07
N THR A 137 3.00 -10.18 9.76
CA THR A 137 3.20 -9.99 11.21
C THR A 137 3.65 -8.58 11.55
N ALA A 138 4.59 -8.01 10.78
CA ALA A 138 5.05 -6.63 10.98
C ALA A 138 3.96 -5.61 10.67
N TRP A 139 3.18 -5.84 9.61
CA TRP A 139 2.02 -5.02 9.27
C TRP A 139 0.97 -5.05 10.39
N ARG A 140 0.57 -6.23 10.89
CA ARG A 140 -0.40 -6.34 12.01
C ARG A 140 0.11 -5.65 13.27
N ALA A 141 1.36 -5.88 13.65
CA ALA A 141 1.96 -5.25 14.83
C ALA A 141 1.98 -3.71 14.73
N ARG A 142 2.15 -3.17 13.52
CA ARG A 142 2.07 -1.73 13.26
C ARG A 142 0.63 -1.24 13.26
N ASP A 143 -0.29 -1.93 12.61
CA ASP A 143 -1.73 -1.61 12.61
C ASP A 143 -2.29 -1.57 14.04
N ASP A 144 -1.98 -2.57 14.86
CA ASP A 144 -2.38 -2.62 16.27
C ASP A 144 -1.83 -1.44 17.06
N ARG A 145 -0.57 -1.04 16.81
CA ARG A 145 0.05 0.11 17.48
C ARG A 145 -0.65 1.41 17.15
N VAL A 146 -0.98 1.63 15.88
CA VAL A 146 -1.62 2.87 15.40
C VAL A 146 -3.08 2.92 15.86
N ARG A 147 -3.77 1.78 15.87
CA ARG A 147 -5.17 1.68 16.37
C ARG A 147 -5.29 1.98 17.86
N ARG A 148 -4.23 1.86 18.65
CA ARG A 148 -4.24 2.29 20.07
C ARG A 148 -4.32 3.81 20.23
N THR A 149 -3.94 4.57 19.21
CA THR A 149 -3.86 6.05 19.28
C THR A 149 -4.82 6.76 18.34
N ALA A 150 -5.47 6.05 17.43
CA ALA A 150 -6.41 6.61 16.45
C ALA A 150 -7.74 5.86 16.48
N ARG A 151 -8.85 6.61 16.36
CA ARG A 151 -10.21 6.05 16.26
C ARG A 151 -10.38 5.22 15.01
N SER A 152 -9.81 5.66 13.89
CA SER A 152 -9.79 4.92 12.63
C SER A 152 -8.40 4.91 12.02
N VAL A 153 -8.06 3.79 11.39
CA VAL A 153 -6.78 3.59 10.69
C VAL A 153 -7.07 3.05 9.32
N THR A 154 -6.60 3.78 8.29
CA THR A 154 -6.66 3.34 6.90
C THR A 154 -5.26 3.17 6.33
N TRP A 155 -5.01 2.03 5.71
CA TRP A 155 -3.77 1.77 5.00
C TRP A 155 -3.92 2.09 3.51
N LEU A 156 -2.91 2.75 2.96
CA LEU A 156 -2.70 3.01 1.54
C LEU A 156 -1.44 2.26 1.10
N HIS A 157 -1.62 1.15 0.40
CA HIS A 157 -0.54 0.24 0.02
C HIS A 157 0.07 0.65 -1.32
N GLY A 158 1.32 1.08 -1.29
CA GLY A 158 2.13 1.36 -2.47
C GLY A 158 2.41 0.10 -3.31
N PRO A 159 3.06 0.25 -4.47
CA PRO A 159 3.30 -0.85 -5.41
C PRO A 159 4.09 -2.02 -4.81
N GLU A 160 5.00 -1.75 -3.87
CA GLU A 160 5.80 -2.79 -3.21
C GLU A 160 5.08 -3.45 -2.02
N ALA A 161 3.90 -2.96 -1.64
CA ALA A 161 3.09 -3.47 -0.54
C ALA A 161 1.92 -4.37 -1.00
N ASP A 162 1.97 -4.88 -2.25
CA ASP A 162 0.85 -5.60 -2.86
C ASP A 162 0.46 -6.88 -2.11
N GLY A 163 1.43 -7.61 -1.57
CA GLY A 163 1.19 -8.82 -0.78
C GLY A 163 0.34 -8.53 0.47
N VAL A 164 0.72 -7.50 1.24
CA VAL A 164 -0.04 -7.07 2.42
C VAL A 164 -1.43 -6.54 2.03
N ALA A 165 -1.54 -5.82 0.91
CA ALA A 165 -2.82 -5.38 0.39
C ALA A 165 -3.73 -6.57 0.03
N ALA A 166 -3.18 -7.64 -0.55
CA ALA A 166 -3.90 -8.88 -0.83
C ALA A 166 -4.37 -9.57 0.46
N THR A 167 -3.50 -9.66 1.46
CA THR A 167 -3.83 -10.22 2.78
C THR A 167 -4.96 -9.41 3.44
N GLU A 168 -4.83 -8.08 3.47
CA GLU A 168 -5.85 -7.21 4.05
C GLU A 168 -7.19 -7.35 3.31
N ALA A 169 -7.19 -7.35 1.97
CA ALA A 169 -8.41 -7.55 1.19
C ALA A 169 -9.06 -8.93 1.46
N SER A 170 -8.25 -9.96 1.63
CA SER A 170 -8.73 -11.31 1.95
C SER A 170 -9.38 -11.40 3.34
N VAL A 171 -8.85 -10.67 4.32
CA VAL A 171 -9.31 -10.70 5.71
C VAL A 171 -10.43 -9.70 5.99
N ARG A 172 -10.31 -8.48 5.46
CA ARG A 172 -11.22 -7.34 5.74
C ARG A 172 -12.20 -7.06 4.60
N GLY A 173 -12.14 -7.86 3.53
CA GLY A 173 -13.01 -7.77 2.36
C GLY A 173 -12.59 -6.77 1.30
N ALA A 174 -11.76 -5.79 1.66
CA ALA A 174 -11.13 -4.87 0.72
C ALA A 174 -9.86 -4.23 1.31
N ALA A 175 -8.95 -3.82 0.44
CA ALA A 175 -7.79 -3.00 0.77
C ALA A 175 -7.69 -1.81 -0.20
N LEU A 176 -6.99 -0.76 0.23
CA LEU A 176 -6.71 0.40 -0.63
C LEU A 176 -5.26 0.38 -1.10
N SER A 177 -5.08 0.25 -2.41
CA SER A 177 -3.79 0.41 -3.07
C SER A 177 -3.59 1.88 -3.46
N LEU A 178 -2.34 2.31 -3.53
CA LEU A 178 -1.93 3.64 -3.92
C LEU A 178 -0.92 3.54 -5.04
N ARG A 179 -1.13 4.31 -6.11
CA ARG A 179 -0.13 4.47 -7.15
C ARG A 179 -0.12 5.89 -7.68
N ARG A 180 0.98 6.21 -8.33
CA ARG A 180 1.17 7.49 -8.99
C ARG A 180 0.48 7.53 -10.35
N HIS A 181 0.15 8.74 -10.77
CA HIS A 181 -0.31 9.08 -12.11
C HIS A 181 0.20 10.48 -12.44
N ASP A 182 0.32 10.82 -13.73
CA ASP A 182 0.88 12.09 -14.19
C ASP A 182 0.19 13.36 -13.65
N ARG A 183 -1.02 13.20 -13.10
CA ARG A 183 -1.85 14.30 -12.56
C ARG A 183 -2.17 14.13 -11.07
N GLY A 184 -1.42 13.30 -10.35
CA GLY A 184 -1.58 13.09 -8.91
C GLY A 184 -1.58 11.61 -8.50
N LEU A 185 -2.46 11.25 -7.56
CA LEU A 185 -2.53 9.89 -7.03
C LEU A 185 -3.82 9.19 -7.45
N LEU A 186 -3.69 7.89 -7.69
CA LEU A 186 -4.81 6.97 -7.86
C LEU A 186 -4.91 6.08 -6.63
N VAL A 187 -6.15 5.89 -6.16
CA VAL A 187 -6.50 4.94 -5.11
C VAL A 187 -7.19 3.75 -5.77
N GLY A 188 -6.66 2.55 -5.53
CA GLY A 188 -7.21 1.30 -6.03
C GLY A 188 -8.00 0.62 -4.94
N VAL A 189 -9.29 0.36 -5.15
CA VAL A 189 -10.04 -0.54 -4.27
C VAL A 189 -9.77 -1.96 -4.73
N ARG A 190 -8.98 -2.71 -3.94
CA ARG A 190 -8.73 -4.13 -4.14
C ARG A 190 -9.79 -4.94 -3.39
N ASP A 191 -10.50 -5.83 -4.09
CA ASP A 191 -11.41 -6.78 -3.45
C ASP A 191 -10.72 -8.10 -3.08
N ALA A 192 -11.42 -8.93 -2.29
CA ALA A 192 -10.91 -10.24 -1.87
C ALA A 192 -10.68 -11.25 -3.02
N GLY A 193 -11.16 -10.97 -4.23
CA GLY A 193 -10.89 -11.76 -5.44
C GLY A 193 -9.68 -11.27 -6.24
N GLY A 194 -9.00 -10.21 -5.77
CA GLY A 194 -7.84 -9.61 -6.42
C GLY A 194 -8.19 -8.56 -7.49
N GLY A 195 -9.48 -8.30 -7.74
CA GLY A 195 -9.90 -7.23 -8.65
C GLY A 195 -9.56 -5.87 -8.07
N VAL A 196 -8.95 -4.98 -8.87
CA VAL A 196 -8.59 -3.62 -8.45
C VAL A 196 -9.31 -2.58 -9.30
N ARG A 197 -10.13 -1.74 -8.66
CA ARG A 197 -10.75 -0.57 -9.30
C ARG A 197 -10.03 0.71 -8.93
N TRP A 198 -9.37 1.33 -9.91
CA TRP A 198 -8.64 2.58 -9.73
C TRP A 198 -9.54 3.81 -9.89
N VAL A 199 -9.43 4.74 -8.94
CA VAL A 199 -10.09 6.05 -8.98
C VAL A 199 -9.07 7.13 -8.64
N ARG A 200 -9.35 8.39 -9.04
CA ARG A 200 -8.51 9.52 -8.60
C ARG A 200 -8.68 9.74 -7.10
N LEU A 201 -7.60 10.10 -6.41
CA LEU A 201 -7.64 10.44 -4.99
C LEU A 201 -8.67 11.55 -4.68
N ALA A 202 -8.89 12.49 -5.60
CA ALA A 202 -9.91 13.54 -5.46
C ALA A 202 -11.36 13.02 -5.38
N ALA A 203 -11.62 11.81 -5.87
CA ALA A 203 -12.93 11.14 -5.74
C ALA A 203 -13.10 10.40 -4.40
N CYS A 204 -12.03 10.32 -3.59
CA CYS A 204 -12.06 9.78 -2.24
C CYS A 204 -12.36 10.89 -1.21
N ARG A 205 -12.80 10.47 -0.03
CA ARG A 205 -12.95 11.36 1.14
C ARG A 205 -12.36 10.72 2.38
N LEU A 206 -11.79 11.51 3.26
CA LEU A 206 -11.45 11.06 4.62
C LEU A 206 -12.61 11.39 5.55
N THR A 207 -13.09 10.40 6.29
CA THR A 207 -14.13 10.55 7.33
C THR A 207 -13.62 10.05 8.68
N ALA A 208 -14.42 10.18 9.74
CA ALA A 208 -14.10 9.63 11.06
C ALA A 208 -13.92 8.09 11.04
N ASP A 209 -14.48 7.40 10.05
CA ASP A 209 -14.39 5.94 9.90
C ASP A 209 -13.25 5.52 8.94
N GLY A 210 -12.49 6.48 8.41
CA GLY A 210 -11.36 6.25 7.51
C GLY A 210 -11.61 6.77 6.09
N ILE A 211 -10.81 6.29 5.13
CA ILE A 211 -10.96 6.72 3.73
C ILE A 211 -12.16 6.00 3.10
N THR A 212 -13.05 6.77 2.51
CA THR A 212 -14.08 6.28 1.58
C THR A 212 -13.59 6.45 0.16
N ALA A 213 -13.77 5.42 -0.65
CA ALA A 213 -13.47 5.41 -2.07
C ALA A 213 -14.63 4.74 -2.81
N PRO A 214 -15.00 5.22 -4.02
CA PRO A 214 -15.98 4.54 -4.86
C PRO A 214 -15.65 3.05 -5.00
N GLY A 215 -16.56 2.17 -4.58
CA GLY A 215 -16.39 0.71 -4.67
C GLY A 215 -15.97 0.03 -3.40
N LEU A 216 -15.51 0.78 -2.40
CA LEU A 216 -15.01 0.21 -1.16
C LEU A 216 -16.12 -0.48 -0.36
N ALA A 217 -17.28 0.15 -0.26
CA ALA A 217 -18.43 -0.41 0.46
C ALA A 217 -18.96 -1.66 -0.26
N GLU A 218 -19.05 -1.62 -1.58
CA GLU A 218 -19.53 -2.71 -2.43
C GLU A 218 -18.59 -3.92 -2.36
N ALA A 219 -17.27 -3.71 -2.40
CA ALA A 219 -16.26 -4.76 -2.24
C ALA A 219 -16.37 -5.44 -0.87
N ARG A 220 -16.49 -4.65 0.20
CA ARG A 220 -16.69 -5.17 1.57
C ARG A 220 -17.99 -5.95 1.70
N ALA A 221 -19.09 -5.43 1.17
CA ALA A 221 -20.39 -6.11 1.21
C ALA A 221 -20.37 -7.44 0.41
N ALA A 222 -19.70 -7.47 -0.75
CA ALA A 222 -19.53 -8.69 -1.53
C ALA A 222 -18.72 -9.75 -0.78
N HIS A 223 -17.67 -9.34 -0.07
CA HIS A 223 -16.92 -10.24 0.82
C HIS A 223 -17.79 -10.80 1.95
N GLN A 224 -18.55 -9.95 2.65
CA GLN A 224 -19.44 -10.38 3.73
C GLN A 224 -20.47 -11.41 3.25
N ARG A 225 -21.10 -11.17 2.09
CA ARG A 225 -22.04 -12.14 1.48
C ARG A 225 -21.38 -13.49 1.20
N ARG A 226 -20.17 -13.50 0.65
CA ARG A 226 -19.40 -14.74 0.40
C ARG A 226 -19.01 -15.44 1.69
N ALA A 227 -18.64 -14.70 2.73
CA ALA A 227 -18.32 -15.26 4.04
C ALA A 227 -19.55 -15.92 4.68
N ALA A 228 -20.70 -15.26 4.67
CA ALA A 228 -21.96 -15.80 5.18
C ALA A 228 -22.36 -17.09 4.42
N ALA A 229 -22.31 -17.06 3.08
CA ALA A 229 -22.63 -18.23 2.27
C ALA A 229 -21.72 -19.44 2.57
N ARG A 230 -20.42 -19.21 2.80
CA ARG A 230 -19.46 -20.26 3.20
C ARG A 230 -19.78 -20.83 4.59
N GLN A 231 -20.11 -19.97 5.56
CA GLN A 231 -20.50 -20.41 6.89
C GLN A 231 -21.79 -21.24 6.85
N ASP A 232 -22.78 -20.82 6.08
CA ASP A 232 -24.04 -21.56 5.94
C ASP A 232 -23.83 -22.93 5.27
N ALA A 233 -22.98 -23.00 4.25
CA ALA A 233 -22.60 -24.26 3.62
C ALA A 233 -21.90 -25.20 4.62
N ALA A 234 -20.94 -24.70 5.40
CA ALA A 234 -20.26 -25.47 6.44
C ALA A 234 -21.25 -26.00 7.51
N ARG A 235 -22.20 -25.16 7.95
CA ARG A 235 -23.26 -25.58 8.89
C ARG A 235 -24.18 -26.65 8.29
N ARG A 236 -24.46 -26.61 6.98
CA ARG A 236 -25.26 -27.67 6.30
C ARG A 236 -24.51 -28.99 6.26
N VAL A 237 -23.23 -28.98 5.89
CA VAL A 237 -22.38 -30.17 5.85
C VAL A 237 -22.24 -30.80 7.25
N ALA A 238 -21.97 -29.99 8.27
CA ALA A 238 -21.86 -30.48 9.66
C ALA A 238 -23.16 -31.14 10.16
N ARG A 239 -24.32 -30.56 9.83
CA ARG A 239 -25.63 -31.15 10.15
C ARG A 239 -25.90 -32.46 9.43
N GLN A 240 -25.50 -32.58 8.17
CA GLN A 240 -25.62 -33.83 7.41
C GLN A 240 -24.70 -34.92 7.98
N ALA A 241 -23.45 -34.58 8.31
CA ALA A 241 -22.51 -35.50 8.94
C ALA A 241 -23.04 -36.02 10.29
N GLY A 242 -23.56 -35.14 11.15
CA GLY A 242 -24.15 -35.54 12.43
C GLY A 242 -25.35 -36.48 12.28
N ARG A 243 -26.22 -36.25 11.28
CA ARG A 243 -27.34 -37.14 10.97
C ARG A 243 -26.87 -38.51 10.46
N TRP A 244 -25.79 -38.55 9.67
CA TRP A 244 -25.21 -39.80 9.17
C TRP A 244 -24.59 -40.63 10.31
N SER A 245 -23.84 -39.99 11.21
CA SER A 245 -23.26 -40.66 12.39
C SER A 245 -24.33 -41.22 13.33
N GLN A 246 -25.46 -40.53 13.51
CA GLN A 246 -26.59 -41.04 14.29
C GLN A 246 -27.30 -42.24 13.63
N ARG A 247 -27.38 -42.27 12.29
CA ARG A 247 -27.91 -43.43 11.56
C ARG A 247 -26.95 -44.62 11.56
N ALA A 248 -25.64 -44.38 11.44
CA ALA A 248 -24.62 -45.44 11.45
C ALA A 248 -24.42 -46.06 12.85
N GLY A 249 -24.62 -45.30 13.93
CA GLY A 249 -24.64 -45.81 15.31
C GLY A 249 -25.90 -46.60 15.68
N ALA A 250 -26.91 -46.63 14.80
CA ALA A 250 -28.15 -47.39 14.96
C ALA A 250 -28.14 -48.72 14.18
N VAL A 251 -26.96 -49.26 13.87
CA VAL A 251 -26.84 -50.69 13.55
C VAL A 251 -26.81 -51.42 14.90
N PRO A 252 -27.82 -52.25 15.23
CA PRO A 252 -27.72 -53.12 16.39
C PRO A 252 -26.61 -54.13 16.06
N TRP A 253 -25.42 -53.92 16.60
CA TRP A 253 -24.46 -55.00 16.75
C TRP A 253 -25.10 -55.96 17.77
N ASP A 254 -25.88 -56.94 17.30
CA ASP A 254 -26.34 -58.00 18.18
C ASP A 254 -25.16 -58.96 18.39
N VAL A 255 -24.39 -58.72 19.45
CA VAL A 255 -23.23 -59.57 19.78
C VAL A 255 -23.60 -60.94 20.33
N ARG A 256 -24.89 -61.30 20.28
CA ARG A 256 -25.32 -62.64 20.66
C ARG A 256 -25.21 -63.70 19.57
N THR A 257 -25.00 -63.36 18.30
CA THR A 257 -24.86 -64.39 17.24
C THR A 257 -23.47 -64.35 16.63
N GLY A 258 -22.51 -64.94 17.35
CA GLY A 258 -21.14 -65.17 16.88
C GLY A 258 -21.08 -66.20 15.75
N THR A 259 -21.49 -65.82 14.55
CA THR A 259 -21.28 -66.65 13.36
C THR A 259 -20.88 -65.77 12.18
N LEU A 260 -19.59 -65.80 11.84
CA LEU A 260 -19.10 -65.30 10.55
C LEU A 260 -19.50 -66.30 9.44
N PRO A 261 -20.12 -65.87 8.34
CA PRO A 261 -20.34 -66.74 7.20
C PRO A 261 -19.03 -66.87 6.42
N PHE A 262 -18.32 -67.98 6.62
CA PHE A 262 -17.33 -68.45 5.65
C PHE A 262 -18.08 -69.11 4.48
N PRO A 263 -17.80 -68.75 3.21
CA PRO A 263 -18.24 -69.57 2.09
C PRO A 263 -17.28 -70.76 1.95
N ALA A 264 -17.84 -71.97 2.02
CA ALA A 264 -17.13 -73.19 1.65
C ALA A 264 -16.99 -73.24 0.13
N ALA A 265 -15.76 -73.47 -0.33
CA ALA A 265 -15.45 -73.79 -1.71
C ALA A 265 -15.98 -75.19 -2.06
N GLY A 266 -16.57 -75.31 -3.25
CA GLY A 266 -16.89 -76.54 -3.95
C GLY A 266 -16.79 -76.27 -5.44
#